data_AF-A0A9X3PN14-F1
#
_entry.id   AF-A0A9X3PN14-F1
#
_cell.length_a   1.000
_cell.length_b   1.000
_cell.length_c   1.000
_cell.angle_alpha   90.00
_cell.angle_beta   90.00
_cell.angle_gamma   90.00
#
_symmetry.space_group_name_H-M   'P 1'
#
loop_
_entity.id
_entity.type
_entity.pdbx_description
1 polymer ?
#
loop_
_entity_poly.entity_id
_entity_poly.type
_entity_poly.pdbx_seq_one_letter_code
_entity_poly.pdbx_strand_id
1 'polypeptide(L)'
;MKVDPDDLEEAGSKHLKALADEYDELVLDAARSTRDRAEAFTGNGKSKALLEAFDDAYEMFYTVTYQTGVNIRAMGETLVDFAENHRMTDRDVERSFEDHEEAIDEARSTRRKTGPAQPPSPELKDEPLPYNRGGVS
;
A
#
# COMPACT_ATOMS: atom_id res chain seq x y z
N MET A 1 -1.15 -16.50 2.46
CA MET A 1 0.23 -16.05 2.23
C MET A 1 0.42 -14.84 3.12
N LYS A 2 1.34 -14.90 4.09
CA LYS A 2 1.68 -13.75 4.94
C LYS A 2 2.86 -13.08 4.24
N VAL A 3 2.71 -11.81 3.87
CA VAL A 3 3.76 -11.05 3.19
C VAL A 3 4.40 -10.15 4.22
N ASP A 4 5.72 -10.16 4.30
CA ASP A 4 6.47 -9.33 5.25
C ASP A 4 6.48 -7.86 4.77
N PRO A 5 6.17 -6.87 5.63
CA PRO A 5 6.31 -5.45 5.29
C PRO A 5 7.70 -5.07 4.79
N ASP A 6 8.75 -5.71 5.30
CA ASP A 6 10.12 -5.43 4.87
C ASP A 6 10.37 -5.91 3.44
N ASP A 7 9.81 -7.07 3.07
CA ASP A 7 9.87 -7.59 1.69
C ASP A 7 9.12 -6.67 0.71
N LEU A 8 7.98 -6.10 1.13
CA LEU A 8 7.19 -5.16 0.35
C LEU A 8 7.93 -3.85 0.12
N GLU A 9 8.54 -3.31 1.19
CA GLU A 9 9.34 -2.09 1.10
C GLU A 9 10.58 -2.31 0.23
N GLU A 10 11.30 -3.44 0.35
CA GLU A 10 12.43 -3.74 -0.52
C GLU A 10 11.99 -3.88 -1.98
N ALA A 11 10.91 -4.62 -2.25
CA ALA A 11 10.35 -4.76 -3.59
C ALA A 11 10.01 -3.40 -4.22
N GLY A 12 9.34 -2.52 -3.48
CA GLY A 12 8.95 -1.20 -3.98
C GLY A 12 10.11 -0.21 -4.11
N SER A 13 10.86 0.00 -3.03
CA SER A 13 11.87 1.06 -2.92
C SER A 13 13.17 0.79 -3.67
N LYS A 14 13.48 -0.49 -3.92
CA LYS A 14 14.73 -0.91 -4.55
C LYS A 14 14.49 -1.53 -5.91
N HIS A 15 13.70 -2.60 -5.98
CA HIS A 15 13.56 -3.37 -7.21
C HIS A 15 12.72 -2.67 -8.26
N LEU A 16 11.50 -2.27 -7.92
CA LEU A 16 10.62 -1.56 -8.86
C LEU A 16 11.17 -0.17 -9.18
N LYS A 17 11.79 0.52 -8.20
CA LYS A 17 12.50 1.77 -8.47
C LYS A 17 13.63 1.59 -9.48
N ALA A 18 14.54 0.64 -9.27
CA ALA A 18 15.64 0.39 -10.20
C ALA A 18 15.13 0.04 -11.60
N LEU A 19 14.08 -0.78 -11.68
CA LEU A 19 13.47 -1.12 -12.95
C LEU A 19 12.84 0.10 -13.64
N ALA A 20 12.14 0.98 -12.91
CA ALA A 20 11.62 2.22 -13.48
C ALA A 20 12.74 3.13 -14.01
N ASP A 21 13.86 3.21 -13.29
CA ASP A 21 15.04 3.97 -13.71
C ASP A 21 15.66 3.38 -14.99
N GLU A 22 15.70 2.06 -15.16
CA GLU A 22 16.13 1.40 -16.41
C GLU A 22 15.22 1.77 -17.60
N TYR A 23 13.90 1.87 -17.38
CA TYR A 23 12.96 2.30 -18.42
C TYR A 23 13.18 3.78 -18.80
N ASP A 24 13.52 4.64 -17.84
CA ASP A 24 13.85 6.04 -18.12
C ASP A 24 15.15 6.16 -18.94
N GLU A 25 16.18 5.36 -18.60
CA GLU A 25 17.41 5.29 -19.40
C GLU A 25 17.15 4.80 -20.83
N LEU A 26 16.31 3.77 -20.98
CA LEU A 26 15.93 3.24 -22.29
C LEU A 26 15.22 4.30 -23.16
N VAL A 27 14.35 5.12 -22.55
CA VAL A 27 13.70 6.24 -23.24
C VAL A 27 14.73 7.28 -23.69
N LEU A 28 15.69 7.63 -22.84
CA LEU A 28 16.75 8.59 -23.16
C LEU A 28 17.65 8.10 -24.29
N ASP A 29 18.02 6.83 -24.27
CA ASP A 29 18.87 6.23 -25.29
C ASP A 29 18.15 6.10 -26.64
N ALA A 30 16.86 5.76 -26.61
CA ALA A 30 16.05 5.80 -27.82
C ALA A 30 15.95 7.21 -28.41
N ALA A 31 15.75 8.23 -27.57
CA ALA A 31 15.70 9.62 -28.01
C ALA A 31 17.01 10.08 -28.67
N ARG A 32 18.15 9.69 -28.09
CA ARG A 32 19.49 9.96 -28.66
C ARG A 32 19.66 9.27 -30.01
N SER A 33 19.36 7.97 -30.08
CA SER A 33 19.45 7.19 -31.32
C SER A 33 18.58 7.78 -32.44
N THR A 34 17.39 8.29 -32.12
CA THR A 34 16.51 8.95 -33.10
C THR A 34 17.10 10.27 -33.59
N ARG A 35 17.69 11.08 -32.70
CA ARG A 35 18.35 12.34 -33.10
C ARG A 35 19.55 12.10 -34.02
N ASP A 36 20.43 11.18 -33.65
CA ASP A 36 21.61 10.82 -34.45
C ASP A 36 21.19 10.29 -35.83
N ARG A 37 20.05 9.59 -35.90
CA ARG A 37 19.46 9.16 -37.17
C ARG A 37 18.86 10.30 -37.96
N ALA A 38 18.11 11.22 -37.37
CA ALA A 38 17.60 12.38 -38.09
C ALA A 38 18.74 13.14 -38.80
N GLU A 39 19.88 13.27 -38.13
CA GLU A 39 21.11 13.82 -38.71
C GLU A 39 21.68 12.93 -39.85
N ALA A 40 21.68 11.61 -39.70
CA ALA A 40 22.15 10.68 -40.74
C ALA A 40 21.20 10.51 -41.95
N PHE A 41 19.92 10.86 -41.82
CA PHE A 41 18.91 10.73 -42.87
C PHE A 41 18.60 12.03 -43.62
N THR A 42 18.91 13.19 -43.03
CA THR A 42 18.77 14.50 -43.69
C THR A 42 19.87 14.79 -44.72
N GLY A 43 21.00 14.06 -44.68
CA GLY A 43 22.17 14.34 -45.51
C GLY A 43 22.16 13.84 -46.97
N ASN A 44 21.26 12.95 -47.40
CA ASN A 44 21.33 12.33 -48.73
C ASN A 44 19.97 11.83 -49.26
N GLY A 45 19.15 12.70 -49.85
CA GLY A 45 18.08 12.33 -50.80
C GLY A 45 17.17 11.15 -50.42
N LYS A 46 16.70 11.07 -49.17
CA LYS A 46 15.95 9.89 -48.68
C LYS A 46 14.43 10.02 -48.82
N SER A 47 13.79 8.86 -48.97
CA SER A 47 12.34 8.69 -49.08
C SER A 47 11.63 9.18 -47.82
N LYS A 48 10.77 10.19 -47.97
CA LYS A 48 9.91 10.75 -46.90
C LYS A 48 9.14 9.65 -46.14
N ALA A 49 8.65 8.64 -46.85
CA ALA A 49 7.91 7.53 -46.23
C ALA A 49 8.76 6.70 -45.25
N LEU A 50 10.08 6.61 -45.45
CA LEU A 50 10.95 5.89 -44.53
C LEU A 50 11.20 6.67 -43.24
N LEU A 51 11.25 8.01 -43.33
CA LEU A 51 11.35 8.88 -42.15
C LEU A 51 10.06 8.82 -41.34
N GLU A 52 8.90 8.95 -41.99
CA GLU A 52 7.58 8.85 -41.35
C GLU A 52 7.40 7.51 -40.64
N ALA A 53 7.72 6.38 -41.29
CA ALA A 53 7.64 5.07 -40.66
C ALA A 53 8.57 4.91 -39.44
N PHE A 54 9.69 5.62 -39.44
CA PHE A 54 10.62 5.64 -38.30
C PHE A 54 10.09 6.48 -37.14
N ASP A 55 9.56 7.67 -37.44
CA ASP A 55 8.97 8.57 -36.45
C ASP A 55 7.78 7.88 -35.76
N ASP A 56 6.90 7.22 -36.53
CA ASP A 56 5.76 6.46 -36.00
C ASP A 56 6.23 5.32 -35.06
N ALA A 57 7.25 4.57 -35.48
CA ALA A 57 7.81 3.48 -34.68
C ALA A 57 8.46 4.00 -33.39
N TYR A 58 9.15 5.14 -33.46
CA TYR A 58 9.75 5.78 -32.30
C TYR A 58 8.70 6.32 -31.33
N GLU A 59 7.65 6.99 -31.83
CA GLU A 59 6.57 7.51 -30.99
C GLU A 59 5.86 6.37 -30.22
N MET A 60 5.59 5.26 -30.90
CA MET A 60 5.02 4.07 -30.27
C MET A 60 5.95 3.49 -29.21
N PHE A 61 7.24 3.34 -29.52
CA PHE A 61 8.25 2.86 -28.58
C PHE A 61 8.36 3.77 -27.35
N TYR A 62 8.49 5.08 -27.57
CA TYR A 62 8.59 6.07 -26.51
C TYR A 62 7.37 6.00 -25.59
N THR A 63 6.17 5.98 -26.16
CA THR A 63 4.92 5.96 -25.40
C THR A 63 4.82 4.73 -24.51
N VAL A 64 5.07 3.54 -25.06
CA VAL A 64 4.98 2.28 -24.29
C VAL A 64 6.04 2.24 -23.20
N THR A 65 7.28 2.59 -23.53
CA THR A 65 8.42 2.52 -22.60
C THR A 65 8.25 3.51 -21.45
N TYR A 66 7.92 4.76 -21.77
CA TYR A 66 7.67 5.81 -20.78
C TYR A 66 6.50 5.45 -19.85
N GLN A 67 5.35 5.05 -20.41
CA GLN A 67 4.19 4.67 -19.60
C GLN A 67 4.49 3.44 -18.72
N THR A 68 5.28 2.50 -19.21
CA THR A 68 5.69 1.33 -18.43
C THR A 68 6.55 1.75 -17.23
N GLY A 69 7.55 2.60 -17.43
CA GLY A 69 8.37 3.14 -16.33
C GLY A 69 7.54 3.89 -15.28
N VAL A 70 6.59 4.73 -15.72
CA VAL A 70 5.65 5.43 -14.82
C VAL A 70 4.80 4.46 -14.01
N ASN A 71 4.23 3.43 -14.64
CA ASN A 71 3.39 2.45 -13.95
C ASN A 71 4.19 1.60 -12.95
N ILE A 72 5.42 1.22 -13.30
CA ILE A 72 6.31 0.48 -12.41
C ILE A 72 6.65 1.32 -11.17
N ARG A 73 6.92 2.61 -11.36
CA ARG A 73 7.17 3.54 -10.26
C ARG A 73 5.97 3.67 -9.32
N ALA A 74 4.78 3.86 -9.89
CA ALA A 74 3.54 3.93 -9.11
C ALA A 74 3.26 2.63 -8.35
N MET A 75 3.54 1.48 -8.94
CA MET A 75 3.46 0.19 -8.24
C MET A 75 4.47 0.13 -7.08
N GLY A 76 5.69 0.59 -7.30
CA GLY A 76 6.72 0.67 -6.26
C GLY A 76 6.29 1.51 -5.07
N GLU A 77 5.77 2.71 -5.33
CA GLU A 77 5.21 3.60 -4.30
C GLU A 77 4.06 2.91 -3.55
N THR A 78 3.14 2.25 -4.26
CA THR A 78 2.02 1.52 -3.66
C THR A 78 2.48 0.39 -2.72
N LEU A 79 3.56 -0.33 -3.06
CA LEU A 79 4.08 -1.39 -2.19
C LEU A 79 4.69 -0.83 -0.90
N VAL A 80 5.37 0.32 -0.98
CA VAL A 80 5.92 1.01 0.19
C VAL A 80 4.79 1.50 1.10
N ASP A 81 3.76 2.12 0.52
CA ASP A 81 2.56 2.55 1.27
C ASP A 81 1.87 1.36 1.95
N PHE A 82 1.79 0.21 1.28
CA PHE A 82 1.21 -0.99 1.85
C PHE A 82 2.05 -1.55 3.02
N ALA A 83 3.38 -1.52 2.91
CA ALA A 83 4.28 -1.89 3.99
C ALA A 83 4.09 -1.00 5.23
N GLU A 84 4.01 0.32 5.04
CA GLU A 84 3.79 1.27 6.13
C GLU A 84 2.44 1.03 6.83
N ASN A 85 1.37 0.84 6.05
CA ASN A 85 0.04 0.54 6.58
C ASN A 85 0.02 -0.77 7.38
N HIS A 86 0.74 -1.79 6.94
CA HIS A 86 0.84 -3.06 7.68
C HIS A 86 1.52 -2.85 9.04
N ARG A 87 2.65 -2.13 9.09
CA ARG A 87 3.34 -1.81 10.34
C ARG A 87 2.53 -0.91 11.27
N MET A 88 1.69 -0.03 10.73
CA MET A 88 0.75 0.75 11.54
C MET A 88 -0.32 -0.14 12.16
N THR A 89 -0.91 -1.03 11.36
CA THR A 89 -1.94 -1.97 11.83
C THR A 89 -1.39 -2.87 12.94
N ASP A 90 -0.17 -3.40 12.78
CA ASP A 90 0.46 -4.23 13.81
C ASP A 90 0.68 -3.44 15.12
N ARG A 91 1.13 -2.18 15.04
CA ARG A 91 1.29 -1.29 16.21
C ARG A 91 -0.03 -0.97 16.90
N ASP A 92 -1.10 -0.71 16.15
CA ASP A 92 -2.42 -0.43 16.72
C ASP A 92 -3.00 -1.66 17.43
N VAL A 93 -2.73 -2.85 16.90
CA VAL A 93 -3.10 -4.13 17.53
C VAL A 93 -2.32 -4.34 18.83
N GLU A 94 -0.99 -4.15 18.81
CA GLU A 94 -0.14 -4.26 20.01
C GLU A 94 -0.61 -3.30 21.11
N ARG A 95 -0.86 -2.03 20.77
CA ARG A 95 -1.38 -1.03 21.70
C ARG A 95 -2.73 -1.44 22.27
N SER A 96 -3.62 -2.00 21.44
CA SER A 96 -4.92 -2.48 21.92
C SER A 96 -4.79 -3.62 22.94
N PHE A 97 -3.79 -4.49 22.78
CA PHE A 97 -3.48 -5.53 23.77
C PHE A 97 -2.93 -4.93 25.06
N GLU A 98 -2.00 -3.96 24.98
CA GLU A 98 -1.46 -3.26 26.15
C GLU A 98 -2.57 -2.56 26.95
N ASP A 99 -3.46 -1.82 26.28
CA ASP A 99 -4.61 -1.15 26.91
C ASP A 99 -5.54 -2.17 27.62
N HIS A 100 -5.72 -3.36 27.04
CA HIS A 100 -6.51 -4.44 27.66
C HIS A 100 -5.81 -5.04 28.88
N GLU A 101 -4.48 -5.24 28.82
CA GLU A 101 -3.71 -5.75 29.96
C GLU A 101 -3.74 -4.76 31.14
N GLU A 102 -3.57 -3.46 30.86
CA GLU A 102 -3.69 -2.41 31.88
C GLU A 102 -5.09 -2.39 32.51
N ALA A 103 -6.16 -2.49 31.71
CA ALA A 103 -7.53 -2.55 32.20
C ALA A 103 -7.78 -3.79 33.08
N ILE A 104 -7.20 -4.95 32.74
CA ILE A 104 -7.30 -6.17 33.55
C ILE A 104 -6.57 -6.00 34.89
N ASP A 105 -5.39 -5.41 34.88
CA ASP A 105 -4.62 -5.20 36.10
C ASP A 105 -5.21 -4.13 37.02
N GLU A 106 -5.80 -3.06 36.46
CA GLU A 106 -6.60 -2.10 37.21
C GLU A 106 -7.83 -2.76 37.84
N ALA A 107 -8.55 -3.62 37.09
CA ALA A 107 -9.69 -4.39 37.59
C ALA A 107 -9.28 -5.37 38.71
N ARG A 108 -8.08 -5.97 38.63
CA ARG A 108 -7.52 -6.83 39.69
C ARG A 108 -7.11 -6.04 40.91
N SER A 109 -6.50 -4.87 40.72
CA SER A 109 -6.08 -3.96 41.80
C SER A 109 -7.28 -3.42 42.57
N THR A 110 -8.32 -2.99 41.86
CA THR A 110 -9.59 -2.55 42.48
C THR A 110 -10.26 -3.69 43.23
N ARG A 111 -10.37 -4.90 42.65
CA ARG A 111 -10.93 -6.08 43.33
C ARG A 111 -10.14 -6.50 44.57
N ARG A 112 -8.81 -6.32 44.59
CA ARG A 112 -7.98 -6.53 45.79
C ARG A 112 -8.21 -5.48 46.88
N LYS A 113 -8.52 -4.23 46.50
CA LYS A 113 -8.81 -3.13 47.44
C LYS A 113 -10.22 -3.20 48.01
N THR A 114 -11.21 -3.68 47.25
CA THR A 114 -12.62 -3.74 47.67
C THR A 114 -13.04 -5.09 48.25
N GLY A 115 -12.20 -6.12 48.13
CA GLY A 115 -12.56 -7.50 48.51
C GLY A 115 -13.55 -8.13 47.50
N PRO A 116 -13.73 -9.47 47.52
CA PRO A 116 -14.72 -10.10 46.66
C PRO A 116 -16.10 -9.52 46.96
N ALA A 117 -16.83 -9.11 45.91
CA ALA A 117 -18.22 -8.70 46.03
C ALA A 117 -18.99 -9.81 46.75
N GLN A 118 -19.66 -9.44 47.86
CA GLN A 118 -20.50 -10.37 48.58
C GLN A 118 -21.55 -10.90 47.60
N PRO A 119 -21.72 -12.22 47.45
CA PRO A 119 -22.73 -12.74 46.54
C PRO A 119 -24.08 -12.14 46.90
N PRO A 120 -24.90 -11.76 45.91
CA PRO A 120 -26.20 -11.14 46.19
C PRO A 120 -26.99 -12.04 47.13
N SER A 121 -27.56 -11.44 48.18
CA SER A 121 -28.35 -12.17 49.17
C SER A 121 -29.41 -13.03 48.46
N PRO A 122 -29.65 -14.28 48.90
CA PRO A 122 -30.57 -15.21 48.25
C PRO A 122 -31.99 -14.65 48.04
N GLU A 123 -32.37 -13.65 48.84
CA GLU A 123 -33.68 -12.99 48.86
C GLU A 123 -33.99 -12.15 47.62
N LEU A 124 -33.01 -11.86 46.75
CA LEU A 124 -33.20 -11.08 45.51
C LEU A 124 -33.36 -11.94 44.25
N LYS A 125 -33.46 -13.28 44.37
CA LYS A 125 -33.60 -14.17 43.20
C LYS A 125 -35.03 -14.29 42.66
N ASP A 126 -36.03 -13.82 43.42
CA ASP A 126 -37.44 -14.09 43.12
C ASP A 126 -38.22 -12.87 42.63
N GLU A 127 -37.58 -11.72 42.38
CA GLU A 127 -38.27 -10.63 41.70
C GLU A 127 -38.25 -10.86 40.18
N PRO A 128 -39.42 -11.10 39.54
CA PRO A 128 -39.47 -11.18 38.09
C PRO A 128 -39.10 -9.82 37.51
N LEU A 129 -38.03 -9.79 36.71
CA LEU A 129 -37.68 -8.62 35.89
C LEU A 129 -38.92 -8.17 35.12
N PRO A 130 -39.29 -6.87 35.15
CA PRO A 130 -40.44 -6.41 34.39
C PRO A 130 -40.17 -6.61 32.91
N TYR A 131 -40.97 -7.49 32.29
CA TYR A 131 -40.99 -7.72 30.85
C TYR A 131 -41.46 -6.41 30.18
N ASN A 132 -40.53 -5.65 29.63
CA ASN A 132 -40.86 -4.41 28.94
C ASN A 132 -41.50 -4.76 27.59
N ARG A 133 -42.83 -4.86 27.58
CA ARG A 133 -43.65 -5.10 26.39
C ARG A 133 -44.30 -3.78 25.98
N GLY A 134 -43.82 -3.18 24.89
CA GLY A 134 -44.49 -2.05 24.23
C GLY A 134 -43.48 -1.00 23.74
N GLY A 135 -43.48 -0.57 22.48
CA GLY A 135 -44.44 -0.83 21.42
C GLY A 135 -43.89 -0.44 20.06
N VAL A 136 -44.28 -1.23 19.07
CA VAL A 136 -44.31 -0.84 17.67
C VAL A 136 -45.58 -0.03 17.48
N SER A 137 -45.46 1.24 17.11
CA SER A 137 -46.34 2.00 16.22
C SER A 137 -45.70 3.36 15.94
#